data_AF-A0A497UE01-F1
#
_entry.id   AF-A0A497UE01-F1
#
_cell.length_a   1.000
_cell.length_b   1.000
_cell.length_c   1.000
_cell.angle_alpha   90.00
_cell.angle_beta   90.00
_cell.angle_gamma   90.00
#
_symmetry.space_group_name_H-M   'P 1'
#
loop_
_entity.id
_entity.type
_entity.pdbx_description
1 polymer ?
#
loop_
_entity_poly.entity_id
_entity_poly.type
_entity_poly.pdbx_seq_one_letter_code
_entity_poly.pdbx_strand_id
1 'polypeptide(L)'
;MRHYIVLLVSIFAFVSCHSQEKKEISKRETPKQIQKTDAEWKKELTPEQYEVLRKKGTERAFTGEYYNHFEKGNYVCAACGNVLFTSNAKFHSDCGWPSFDQAIKGSVIYKEDTSFGMVRTEVMCAKCGGHLGHVFDDGPAQTTGKRFCTNSVSIKFVPAKK
;
A
#
# COMPACT_ATOMS: atom_id res chain seq x y z
N MET A 1 9.09 -75.12 -50.10
CA MET A 1 9.23 -74.44 -51.41
C MET A 1 8.83 -72.98 -51.25
N ARG A 2 9.66 -72.06 -51.77
CA ARG A 2 9.42 -70.61 -52.06
C ARG A 2 9.19 -69.72 -50.83
N HIS A 3 10.10 -68.78 -50.47
CA HIS A 3 10.51 -67.53 -51.16
C HIS A 3 9.28 -66.67 -51.51
N TYR A 4 9.12 -65.39 -51.15
CA TYR A 4 10.00 -64.22 -51.28
C TYR A 4 9.51 -63.10 -50.31
N ILE A 5 10.40 -62.41 -49.58
CA ILE A 5 10.90 -61.03 -49.77
C ILE A 5 9.84 -59.89 -49.62
N VAL A 6 10.22 -58.87 -48.83
CA VAL A 6 10.15 -57.40 -49.09
C VAL A 6 9.49 -56.62 -47.93
N LEU A 7 10.36 -56.17 -47.01
CA LEU A 7 10.61 -54.76 -46.67
C LEU A 7 9.47 -53.75 -46.91
N LEU A 8 8.94 -53.15 -45.84
CA LEU A 8 8.38 -51.80 -45.88
C LEU A 8 8.66 -51.09 -44.54
N VAL A 9 9.60 -50.16 -44.62
CA VAL A 9 9.93 -49.16 -43.61
C VAL A 9 8.76 -48.19 -43.53
N SER A 10 8.22 -47.97 -42.32
CA SER A 10 7.37 -46.82 -42.04
C SER A 10 7.88 -46.07 -40.80
N ILE A 11 8.58 -45.00 -41.10
CA ILE A 11 9.04 -43.93 -40.21
C ILE A 11 7.83 -43.26 -39.56
N PHE A 12 7.78 -43.20 -38.23
CA PHE A 12 7.03 -42.20 -37.45
C PHE A 12 7.80 -41.98 -36.14
N ALA A 13 8.77 -41.06 -36.13
CA ALA A 13 8.60 -39.63 -35.82
C ALA A 13 8.12 -39.39 -34.36
N PHE A 14 9.10 -39.05 -33.52
CA PHE A 14 9.04 -38.14 -32.37
C PHE A 14 7.67 -37.91 -31.71
N VAL A 15 7.52 -38.38 -30.47
CA VAL A 15 6.78 -37.61 -29.46
C VAL A 15 7.65 -37.48 -28.20
N SER A 16 8.13 -36.26 -28.05
CA SER A 16 8.92 -35.73 -26.96
C SER A 16 8.36 -36.05 -25.58
N CYS A 17 9.24 -36.50 -24.69
CA CYS A 17 9.02 -36.39 -23.26
C CYS A 17 9.01 -34.91 -22.89
N HIS A 18 7.83 -34.31 -22.76
CA HIS A 18 7.67 -32.94 -22.30
C HIS A 18 7.63 -32.93 -20.77
N SER A 19 8.82 -33.00 -20.16
CA SER A 19 9.01 -32.65 -18.75
C SER A 19 8.68 -31.17 -18.61
N GLN A 20 7.50 -30.84 -18.09
CA GLN A 20 7.12 -29.47 -17.78
C GLN A 20 8.01 -28.98 -16.62
N GLU A 21 8.99 -28.14 -16.93
CA GLU A 21 9.68 -27.32 -15.94
C GLU A 21 8.65 -26.45 -15.23
N LYS A 22 8.40 -26.73 -13.95
CA LYS A 22 7.68 -25.82 -13.07
C LYS A 22 8.53 -24.57 -12.91
N LYS A 23 8.21 -23.54 -13.68
CA LYS A 23 8.72 -22.18 -13.51
C LYS A 23 8.34 -21.72 -12.10
N GLU A 24 9.29 -21.74 -11.17
CA GLU A 24 9.10 -21.13 -9.86
C GLU A 24 8.73 -19.66 -10.06
N ILE A 25 7.48 -19.34 -9.75
CA ILE A 25 7.04 -17.97 -9.58
C ILE A 25 7.76 -17.48 -8.33
N SER A 26 8.88 -16.78 -8.53
CA SER A 26 9.58 -15.99 -7.52
C SER A 26 8.55 -15.21 -6.72
N LYS A 27 8.29 -15.66 -5.49
CA LYS A 27 7.55 -14.90 -4.48
C LYS A 27 8.32 -13.58 -4.32
N ARG A 28 7.74 -12.46 -4.77
CA ARG A 28 8.26 -11.14 -4.43
C ARG A 28 8.27 -11.04 -2.90
N GLU A 29 9.46 -11.08 -2.32
CA GLU A 29 9.63 -10.80 -0.89
C GLU A 29 9.10 -9.39 -0.62
N THR A 30 8.04 -9.31 0.17
CA THR A 30 7.53 -8.01 0.63
C THR A 30 8.59 -7.46 1.58
N PRO A 31 9.05 -6.21 1.43
CA PRO A 31 10.08 -5.64 2.30
C PRO A 31 9.70 -5.82 3.76
N LYS A 32 10.62 -6.38 4.55
CA LYS A 32 10.39 -6.64 5.98
C LYS A 32 10.10 -5.32 6.69
N GLN A 33 8.94 -5.22 7.33
CA GLN A 33 8.55 -4.02 8.08
C GLN A 33 9.48 -3.77 9.26
N ILE A 34 9.66 -2.50 9.63
CA ILE A 34 10.37 -2.08 10.84
C ILE A 34 9.74 -2.78 12.05
N GLN A 35 10.58 -3.48 12.81
CA GLN A 35 10.20 -4.13 14.07
C GLN A 35 10.74 -3.31 15.23
N LYS A 36 9.83 -2.73 16.03
CA LYS A 36 10.13 -2.04 17.29
C LYS A 36 9.07 -2.42 18.31
N THR A 37 9.47 -2.47 19.56
CA THR A 37 8.60 -2.70 20.71
C THR A 37 7.69 -1.48 20.96
N ASP A 38 6.61 -1.70 21.71
CA ASP A 38 5.73 -0.61 22.14
C ASP A 38 6.47 0.44 22.98
N ALA A 39 7.43 0.02 23.79
CA ALA A 39 8.23 0.93 24.62
C ALA A 39 9.14 1.83 23.78
N GLU A 40 9.73 1.31 22.70
CA GLU A 40 10.52 2.11 21.76
C GLU A 40 9.64 3.11 21.01
N TRP A 41 8.46 2.67 20.52
CA TRP A 41 7.53 3.58 19.85
C TRP A 41 7.03 4.70 20.76
N LYS A 42 6.70 4.40 22.02
CA LYS A 42 6.29 5.42 23.00
C LYS A 42 7.38 6.43 23.34
N LYS A 43 8.66 6.08 23.16
CA LYS A 43 9.79 7.00 23.36
C LYS A 43 10.01 7.93 22.17
N GLU A 44 9.71 7.47 20.96
CA GLU A 44 9.96 8.21 19.71
C GLU A 44 8.77 9.05 19.24
N LEU A 45 7.54 8.61 19.55
CA LEU A 45 6.30 9.25 19.10
C LEU A 45 5.72 10.12 20.20
N THR A 46 5.04 11.21 19.82
CA THR A 46 4.16 11.91 20.76
C THR A 46 3.01 10.99 21.19
N PRO A 47 2.33 11.26 22.32
CA PRO A 47 1.17 10.48 22.75
C PRO A 47 0.10 10.35 21.66
N GLU A 48 -0.21 11.44 20.95
CA GLU A 48 -1.22 11.45 19.87
C GLU A 48 -0.75 10.65 18.66
N GLN A 49 0.53 10.78 18.28
CA GLN A 49 1.12 9.99 17.21
C GLN A 49 1.08 8.50 17.55
N TYR A 50 1.43 8.11 18.78
CA TYR A 50 1.38 6.72 19.22
C TYR A 50 -0.06 6.18 19.17
N GLU A 51 -1.03 6.94 19.66
CA GLU A 51 -2.43 6.55 19.65
C GLU A 51 -2.95 6.32 18.23
N VAL A 52 -2.69 7.24 17.30
CA VAL A 52 -3.13 7.06 15.91
C VAL A 52 -2.32 5.98 15.20
N LEU A 53 -0.99 6.07 15.17
CA LEU A 53 -0.16 5.18 14.35
C LEU A 53 -0.10 3.75 14.88
N ARG A 54 -0.21 3.52 16.20
CA ARG A 54 -0.03 2.19 16.82
C ARG A 54 -1.30 1.62 17.42
N LYS A 55 -2.21 2.46 17.92
CA LYS A 55 -3.50 2.03 18.50
C LYS A 55 -4.69 2.22 17.56
N LYS A 56 -4.44 2.68 16.32
CA LYS A 56 -5.47 2.91 15.30
C LYS A 56 -6.52 3.94 15.74
N GLY A 57 -6.10 4.89 16.57
CA GLY A 57 -6.91 6.06 16.90
C GLY A 57 -7.21 6.91 15.67
N THR A 58 -8.16 7.82 15.80
CA THR A 58 -8.52 8.79 14.77
C THR A 58 -8.52 10.18 15.39
N GLU A 59 -7.80 11.12 14.80
CA GLU A 59 -7.80 12.52 15.24
C GLU A 59 -9.18 13.14 15.04
N ARG A 60 -9.51 14.18 15.80
CA ARG A 60 -10.78 14.89 15.62
C ARG A 60 -10.83 15.57 14.25
N ALA A 61 -11.99 15.50 13.60
CA ALA A 61 -12.23 16.17 12.32
C ALA A 61 -11.97 17.69 12.44
N PHE A 62 -11.42 18.27 11.39
CA PHE A 62 -11.15 19.71 11.22
C PHE A 62 -10.09 20.31 12.17
N THR A 63 -9.39 19.50 12.98
CA THR A 63 -8.38 20.00 13.92
C THR A 63 -6.94 19.71 13.50
N GLY A 64 -6.72 18.81 12.55
CA GLY A 64 -5.39 18.38 12.16
C GLY A 64 -4.61 19.45 11.37
N GLU A 65 -3.30 19.56 11.64
CA GLU A 65 -2.38 20.53 11.03
C GLU A 65 -2.45 20.54 9.50
N TYR A 66 -2.62 19.37 8.88
CA TYR A 66 -2.57 19.21 7.43
C TYR A 66 -3.94 19.15 6.75
N TYR A 67 -5.04 19.33 7.50
CA TYR A 67 -6.38 19.34 6.94
C TYR A 67 -6.49 20.38 5.81
N ASN A 68 -6.23 21.65 6.12
CA ASN A 68 -6.30 22.76 5.17
C ASN A 68 -4.92 23.22 4.65
N HIS A 69 -3.95 22.30 4.56
CA HIS A 69 -2.60 22.57 4.09
C HIS A 69 -2.43 22.18 2.62
N PHE A 70 -1.90 23.06 1.76
CA PHE A 70 -1.79 22.84 0.30
C PHE A 70 -0.44 23.27 -0.29
N GLU A 71 0.60 23.45 0.54
CA GLU A 71 1.93 23.77 0.04
C GLU A 71 2.54 22.64 -0.80
N LYS A 72 3.48 22.99 -1.69
CA LYS A 72 4.16 22.03 -2.58
C LYS A 72 5.23 21.25 -1.83
N GLY A 73 5.13 19.92 -1.84
CA GLY A 73 6.06 19.04 -1.13
C GLY A 73 5.53 17.62 -1.02
N ASN A 74 6.02 16.89 -0.02
CA ASN A 74 5.66 15.50 0.25
C ASN A 74 5.15 15.32 1.67
N TYR A 75 4.24 14.38 1.86
CA TYR A 75 3.78 13.94 3.17
C TYR A 75 4.41 12.59 3.48
N VAL A 76 5.17 12.54 4.57
CA VAL A 76 5.93 11.37 5.02
C VAL A 76 5.30 10.78 6.27
N CYS A 77 5.44 9.48 6.50
CA CYS A 77 4.99 8.83 7.72
C CYS A 77 5.67 9.47 8.95
N ALA A 78 4.89 9.94 9.92
CA ALA A 78 5.40 10.62 11.10
C ALA A 78 6.34 9.75 11.94
N ALA A 79 6.17 8.43 11.91
CA ALA A 79 6.96 7.45 12.65
C ALA A 79 8.28 7.03 11.98
N CYS A 80 8.33 6.89 10.66
CA CYS A 80 9.48 6.28 9.99
C CYS A 80 10.03 7.06 8.78
N GLY A 81 9.43 8.20 8.46
CA GLY A 81 9.82 9.07 7.35
C GLY A 81 9.58 8.49 5.96
N ASN A 82 8.84 7.38 5.82
CA ASN A 82 8.50 6.82 4.51
C ASN A 82 7.65 7.84 3.73
N VAL A 83 7.97 8.11 2.47
CA VAL A 83 7.19 9.05 1.65
C VAL A 83 5.88 8.39 1.25
N LEU A 84 4.75 8.97 1.66
CA LEU A 84 3.43 8.37 1.51
C LEU A 84 2.64 9.01 0.37
N PHE A 85 2.60 10.34 0.35
CA PHE A 85 1.78 11.12 -0.58
C PHE A 85 2.56 12.33 -1.10
N THR A 86 2.21 12.79 -2.30
CA THR A 86 2.71 14.06 -2.85
C THR A 86 1.63 15.13 -2.69
N SER A 87 2.02 16.40 -2.62
CA SER A 87 1.07 17.52 -2.61
C SER A 87 0.18 17.59 -3.84
N ASN A 88 0.61 17.01 -4.97
CA ASN A 88 -0.18 16.98 -6.20
C ASN A 88 -1.36 16.01 -6.12
N ALA A 89 -1.27 14.99 -5.26
CA ALA A 89 -2.37 14.08 -4.98
C ALA A 89 -3.38 14.65 -3.98
N LYS A 90 -3.02 15.74 -3.26
CA LYS A 90 -3.88 16.31 -2.22
C LYS A 90 -5.01 17.09 -2.84
N PHE A 91 -6.22 16.93 -2.31
CA PHE A 91 -7.40 17.68 -2.73
C PHE A 91 -8.26 18.07 -1.51
N HIS A 92 -9.23 18.95 -1.73
CA HIS A 92 -10.19 19.37 -0.72
C HIS A 92 -11.45 18.49 -0.81
N SER A 93 -11.82 17.83 0.28
CA SER A 93 -12.92 16.87 0.35
C SER A 93 -13.99 17.23 1.38
N ASP A 94 -13.78 18.29 2.17
CA ASP A 94 -14.58 18.66 3.35
C ASP A 94 -14.80 17.54 4.38
N CYS A 95 -14.08 16.43 4.28
CA CYS A 95 -14.30 15.28 5.15
C CYS A 95 -13.74 15.50 6.57
N GLY A 96 -13.01 16.59 6.81
CA GLY A 96 -12.39 16.93 8.10
C GLY A 96 -10.97 16.41 8.30
N TRP A 97 -10.39 15.69 7.35
CA TRP A 97 -9.02 15.19 7.40
C TRP A 97 -8.29 15.41 6.07
N PRO A 98 -6.94 15.48 6.06
CA PRO A 98 -6.15 15.45 4.84
C PRO A 98 -6.63 14.35 3.87
N SER A 99 -6.89 14.75 2.63
CA SER A 99 -7.40 13.84 1.60
C SER A 99 -6.47 13.84 0.39
N PHE A 100 -6.08 12.64 -0.03
CA PHE A 100 -5.26 12.40 -1.21
C PHE A 100 -5.99 11.46 -2.16
N ASP A 101 -5.82 11.62 -3.47
CA ASP A 101 -6.44 10.74 -4.45
C ASP A 101 -5.60 9.50 -4.76
N GLN A 102 -4.30 9.54 -4.45
CA GLN A 102 -3.40 8.41 -4.59
C GLN A 102 -2.23 8.46 -3.61
N ALA A 103 -1.82 7.28 -3.14
CA ALA A 103 -0.55 7.07 -2.45
C ALA A 103 0.59 6.81 -3.45
N ILE A 104 1.83 7.08 -3.03
CA ILE A 104 3.02 6.64 -3.76
C ILE A 104 2.99 5.11 -3.88
N LYS A 105 3.27 4.59 -5.07
CA LYS A 105 3.22 3.15 -5.34
C LYS A 105 4.13 2.38 -4.37
N GLY A 106 3.53 1.46 -3.61
CA GLY A 106 4.23 0.63 -2.63
C GLY A 106 4.53 1.30 -1.29
N SER A 107 4.12 2.56 -1.07
CA SER A 107 4.34 3.25 0.20
C SER A 107 3.34 2.87 1.30
N VAL A 108 2.19 2.33 0.91
CA VAL A 108 1.09 1.90 1.79
C VAL A 108 0.70 0.45 1.54
N ILE A 109 0.11 -0.15 2.58
CA ILE A 109 -0.57 -1.45 2.53
C ILE A 109 -2.00 -1.27 3.02
N TYR A 110 -2.88 -2.19 2.62
CA TYR A 110 -4.29 -2.15 2.92
C TYR A 110 -4.69 -3.31 3.82
N LYS A 111 -5.67 -3.08 4.69
CA LYS A 111 -6.26 -4.12 5.53
C LYS A 111 -7.76 -3.89 5.66
N GLU A 112 -8.53 -4.96 5.66
CA GLU A 112 -9.96 -4.88 5.97
C GLU A 112 -10.16 -4.48 7.43
N ASP A 113 -11.04 -3.51 7.65
CA ASP A 113 -11.44 -3.02 8.96
C ASP A 113 -12.95 -3.16 9.12
N THR A 114 -13.36 -4.06 10.01
CA THR A 114 -14.77 -4.35 10.34
C THR A 114 -15.21 -3.71 11.66
N SER A 115 -14.44 -2.77 12.21
CA SER A 115 -14.77 -2.08 13.46
C SER A 115 -16.02 -1.21 13.34
N PHE A 116 -16.69 -0.96 14.47
CA PHE A 116 -17.89 -0.11 14.57
C PHE A 116 -19.06 -0.54 13.65
N GLY A 117 -19.12 -1.81 13.25
CA GLY A 117 -20.18 -2.33 12.39
C GLY A 117 -20.10 -1.87 10.92
N MET A 118 -18.96 -1.34 10.49
CA MET A 118 -18.71 -0.89 9.12
C MET A 118 -17.64 -1.75 8.46
N VAL A 119 -17.70 -1.95 7.14
CA VAL A 119 -16.60 -2.54 6.36
C VAL A 119 -15.86 -1.43 5.64
N ARG A 120 -14.60 -1.21 6.01
CA ARG A 120 -13.73 -0.17 5.45
C ARG A 120 -12.38 -0.75 5.05
N THR A 121 -11.65 -0.03 4.22
CA THR A 121 -10.27 -0.39 3.89
C THR A 121 -9.32 0.52 4.65
N GLU A 122 -8.67 -0.01 5.69
CA GLU A 122 -7.62 0.66 6.43
C GLU A 122 -6.38 0.83 5.54
N VAL A 123 -5.76 2.01 5.64
CA VAL A 123 -4.48 2.34 5.00
C VAL A 123 -3.40 2.42 6.08
N MET A 124 -2.32 1.65 5.89
CA MET A 124 -1.17 1.64 6.80
C MET A 124 0.13 1.89 6.03
N CYS A 125 1.14 2.43 6.72
CA CYS A 125 2.47 2.60 6.15
C CYS A 125 3.11 1.24 5.83
N ALA A 126 3.53 1.02 4.59
CA ALA A 126 4.16 -0.24 4.18
C ALA A 126 5.50 -0.51 4.88
N LYS A 127 6.20 0.54 5.35
CA LYS A 127 7.53 0.43 5.96
C LYS A 127 7.50 0.08 7.45
N CYS A 128 6.54 0.61 8.22
CA CYS A 128 6.49 0.41 9.68
C CYS A 128 5.16 -0.16 10.20
N GLY A 129 4.19 -0.38 9.33
CA GLY A 129 2.85 -0.87 9.70
C GLY A 129 2.00 0.14 10.46
N GLY A 130 2.42 1.41 10.56
CA GLY A 130 1.68 2.44 11.28
C GLY A 130 0.35 2.78 10.59
N HIS A 131 -0.73 2.87 11.35
CA HIS A 131 -2.05 3.27 10.88
C HIS A 131 -2.05 4.73 10.39
N LEU A 132 -2.61 4.97 9.21
CA LEU A 132 -2.69 6.29 8.59
C LEU A 132 -4.13 6.80 8.53
N GLY A 133 -5.08 5.92 8.21
CA GLY A 133 -6.49 6.22 8.05
C GLY A 133 -7.19 5.18 7.19
N HIS A 134 -8.06 5.61 6.28
CA HIS A 134 -8.84 4.74 5.41
C HIS A 134 -8.89 5.25 3.97
N VAL A 135 -9.18 4.35 3.03
CA VAL A 135 -9.43 4.69 1.63
C VAL A 135 -10.88 4.38 1.27
N PHE A 136 -11.48 5.29 0.51
CA PHE A 136 -12.87 5.25 0.03
C PHE A 136 -12.93 5.46 -1.49
N ASP A 137 -14.05 5.09 -2.09
CA ASP A 137 -14.30 5.13 -3.54
C ASP A 137 -15.11 6.37 -3.97
N ASP A 138 -15.05 7.43 -3.17
CA ASP A 138 -15.76 8.70 -3.33
C ASP A 138 -14.79 9.88 -3.57
N GLY A 139 -13.63 9.59 -4.15
CA GLY A 139 -12.67 10.60 -4.56
C GLY A 139 -13.01 11.28 -5.88
N PRO A 140 -12.15 12.19 -6.36
CA PRO A 140 -12.36 12.89 -7.62
C PRO A 140 -12.38 11.92 -8.80
N ALA A 141 -13.51 11.85 -9.52
CA ALA A 141 -13.69 10.93 -10.65
C ALA A 141 -12.75 11.23 -11.82
N GLN A 142 -12.28 12.48 -11.94
CA GLN A 142 -11.35 12.92 -12.97
C GLN A 142 -9.90 12.43 -12.77
N THR A 143 -9.57 11.87 -11.61
CA THR A 143 -8.25 11.30 -11.33
C THR A 143 -8.32 9.79 -11.10
N THR A 144 -8.47 9.36 -9.85
CA THR A 144 -8.47 7.93 -9.47
C THR A 144 -9.82 7.45 -8.96
N GLY A 145 -10.74 8.37 -8.64
CA GLY A 145 -11.97 8.07 -7.90
C GLY A 145 -11.74 7.61 -6.45
N LYS A 146 -10.50 7.61 -5.95
CA LYS A 146 -10.18 7.18 -4.59
C LYS A 146 -9.97 8.38 -3.67
N ARG A 147 -10.31 8.23 -2.40
CA ARG A 147 -10.03 9.21 -1.35
C ARG A 147 -9.33 8.54 -0.18
N PHE A 148 -8.04 8.83 -0.03
CA PHE A 148 -7.21 8.45 1.11
C PHE A 148 -7.42 9.47 2.23
N CYS A 149 -8.39 9.20 3.10
CA CYS A 149 -8.72 9.99 4.27
C CYS A 149 -7.70 9.69 5.38
N THR A 150 -6.78 10.62 5.61
CA THR A 150 -5.55 10.37 6.38
C THR A 150 -5.47 11.29 7.60
N ASN A 151 -5.16 10.75 8.77
CA ASN A 151 -4.92 11.54 9.97
C ASN A 151 -3.68 12.44 9.79
N SER A 152 -3.79 13.73 10.06
CA SER A 152 -2.67 14.69 10.04
C SER A 152 -1.57 14.27 11.00
N VAL A 153 -1.92 13.83 12.23
CA VAL A 153 -0.93 13.35 13.21
C VAL A 153 -0.13 12.13 12.75
N SER A 154 -0.62 11.37 11.75
CA SER A 154 0.08 10.20 11.22
C SER A 154 1.15 10.54 10.17
N ILE A 155 1.18 11.79 9.70
CA ILE A 155 2.07 12.28 8.66
C ILE A 155 2.83 13.52 9.10
N LYS A 156 3.91 13.85 8.37
CA LYS A 156 4.68 15.09 8.49
C LYS A 156 4.88 15.67 7.09
N PHE A 157 4.92 16.99 6.96
CA PHE A 157 5.17 17.63 5.67
C PHE A 157 6.66 17.92 5.46
N VAL A 158 7.14 17.68 4.25
CA VAL A 158 8.48 18.02 3.79
C VAL A 158 8.35 18.92 2.54
N PRO A 159 8.67 20.21 2.62
CA PRO A 159 8.57 21.14 1.49
C PRO A 159 9.42 20.69 0.29
N ALA A 160 8.95 21.01 -0.92
CA ALA A 160 9.75 20.82 -2.12
C ALA A 160 11.01 21.71 -2.07
N LYS A 161 12.16 21.18 -2.49
CA LYS A 161 13.38 21.99 -2.64
C LYS A 161 13.16 23.00 -3.76
N LYS A 162 13.50 24.27 -3.50
CA LYS A 162 13.51 25.35 -4.49
C LYS A 162 14.64 25.16 -5.49
#